data_AF-A0A7C9VHC0-F1
#
_entry.id   AF-A0A7C9VHC0-F1
#
_cell.length_a   1.000
_cell.length_b   1.000
_cell.length_c   1.000
_cell.angle_alpha   90.00
_cell.angle_beta   90.00
_cell.angle_gamma   90.00
#
_symmetry.space_group_name_H-M   'P 1'
#
loop_
_entity.id
_entity.type
_entity.pdbx_description
1 polymer ?
#
loop_
_entity_poly.entity_id
_entity_poly.type
_entity_poly.pdbx_seq_one_letter_code
_entity_poly.pdbx_strand_id
1 'polypeptide(L)' 'ASVALTGAARADIVGRESDITELRLGQKIYVDDGSCPAGQIKEVSGMRLTAAGVERSTKCVDRKGKR' A
#
# COMPACT_ATOMS: atom_id res chain seq x y z
N ALA A 1 18.39 -25.80 -14.17
CA ALA A 1 16.99 -25.47 -13.85
C ALA A 1 16.97 -24.11 -13.17
N SER A 2 16.34 -23.10 -13.78
CA SER A 2 16.32 -21.73 -13.25
C SER A 2 15.18 -21.59 -12.24
N VAL A 3 15.50 -21.28 -10.99
CA VAL A 3 14.50 -21.08 -9.93
C VAL A 3 14.03 -19.62 -9.99
N ALA A 4 12.81 -19.39 -10.47
CA ALA A 4 12.20 -18.07 -10.43
C ALA A 4 11.65 -17.80 -9.01
N LEU A 5 12.21 -16.83 -8.30
CA LEU A 5 11.67 -16.34 -7.04
C LEU A 5 10.49 -15.40 -7.32
N THR A 6 9.26 -15.92 -7.25
CA THR A 6 8.05 -15.08 -7.18
C THR A 6 7.99 -14.42 -5.82
N GLY A 7 8.46 -13.17 -5.73
CA GLY A 7 8.31 -12.35 -4.53
C GLY A 7 6.83 -12.14 -4.22
N ALA A 8 6.37 -12.67 -3.08
CA ALA A 8 5.04 -12.38 -2.57
C ALA A 8 4.99 -10.87 -2.24
N ALA A 9 4.20 -10.11 -2.98
CA ALA A 9 3.90 -8.72 -2.65
C ALA A 9 3.14 -8.71 -1.30
N ARG A 10 3.87 -8.58 -0.20
CA ARG A 10 3.27 -8.35 1.10
C ARG A 10 2.73 -6.93 1.08
N ALA A 11 1.50 -6.76 1.55
CA ALA A 11 0.98 -5.44 1.83
C ALA A 11 1.77 -4.90 3.03
N ASP A 12 2.75 -4.04 2.76
CA ASP A 12 3.51 -3.38 3.80
C ASP A 12 2.57 -2.50 4.64
N ILE A 13 2.73 -2.58 5.95
CA ILE A 13 2.11 -1.65 6.88
C ILE A 13 3.23 -0.73 7.34
N VAL A 14 3.11 0.56 7.05
CA VAL A 14 4.08 1.59 7.44
C VAL A 14 3.46 2.57 8.44
N GLY A 15 4.29 3.22 9.25
CA GLY A 15 3.81 4.20 10.24
C GLY A 15 3.41 5.55 9.63
N ARG A 16 4.01 5.93 8.49
CA ARG A 16 3.72 7.20 7.81
C ARG A 16 3.76 7.03 6.29
N GLU A 17 3.03 7.88 5.58
CA GLU A 17 3.03 7.86 4.10
C GLU A 17 4.40 8.20 3.49
N SER A 18 5.21 9.04 4.16
CA SER A 18 6.56 9.39 3.70
C SER A 18 7.54 8.21 3.70
N ASP A 19 7.22 7.13 4.41
CA ASP A 19 8.02 5.90 4.41
C ASP A 19 7.76 5.05 3.13
N ILE A 20 6.80 5.47 2.27
CA ILE A 20 6.51 4.84 0.98
C ILE A 20 7.46 5.39 -0.10
N THR A 21 8.65 4.81 -0.18
CA THR A 21 9.70 5.19 -1.12
C THR A 21 9.34 4.91 -2.59
N GLU A 22 8.80 3.72 -2.88
CA GLU A 22 8.33 3.32 -4.21
C GLU A 22 6.92 2.72 -4.10
N LEU A 23 6.03 3.08 -5.04
CA LEU A 23 4.70 2.49 -5.13
C LEU A 23 4.48 1.97 -6.55
N ARG A 24 4.26 0.66 -6.67
CA ARG A 24 4.04 -0.01 -7.95
C ARG A 24 2.57 0.02 -8.34
N LEU A 25 2.30 -0.07 -9.64
CA LEU A 25 0.93 -0.19 -10.12
C LEU A 25 0.27 -1.45 -9.55
N GLY A 26 -0.92 -1.30 -8.98
CA GLY A 26 -1.67 -2.37 -8.31
C GLY A 26 -1.18 -2.71 -6.91
N GLN A 27 -0.07 -2.13 -6.44
CA GLN A 27 0.40 -2.31 -5.07
C GLN A 27 -0.51 -1.55 -4.10
N LYS A 28 -0.72 -2.14 -2.93
CA LYS A 28 -1.42 -1.54 -1.79
C LYS A 28 -0.52 -1.58 -0.58
N ILE A 29 -0.41 -0.44 0.09
CA ILE A 29 0.33 -0.25 1.32
C ILE A 29 -0.63 0.34 2.32
N TYR A 30 -0.61 -0.16 3.55
CA TYR A 30 -1.42 0.37 4.63
C TYR A 30 -0.58 1.27 5.52
N VAL A 31 -1.14 2.39 5.97
CA VAL A 31 -0.45 3.41 6.76
C VAL A 31 -1.22 3.63 8.05
N ASP A 32 -0.54 3.44 9.18
CA ASP A 32 -1.10 3.65 10.52
C ASP A 32 -0.58 4.95 11.14
N ASP A 33 -0.95 6.07 10.53
CA ASP A 33 -0.53 7.42 10.93
C ASP A 33 -1.56 8.15 11.81
N GLY A 34 -2.65 7.48 12.19
CA GLY A 34 -3.74 8.06 12.97
C GLY A 34 -4.63 9.07 12.22
N SER A 35 -4.46 9.23 10.90
CA SER A 35 -5.30 10.14 10.11
C SER A 35 -6.71 9.59 9.82
N CYS A 36 -6.91 8.27 9.96
CA CYS A 36 -8.20 7.61 9.80
C CYS A 36 -8.90 7.38 11.15
N PRO A 37 -10.25 7.24 11.16
CA PRO A 37 -11.01 6.93 12.37
C PRO A 37 -10.55 5.66 13.08
N ALA A 38 -10.85 5.55 14.38
CA ALA A 38 -10.53 4.35 15.17
C ALA A 38 -11.10 3.08 14.51
N GLY A 39 -10.26 2.06 14.37
CA GLY A 39 -10.59 0.80 13.70
C GLY A 39 -10.33 0.78 12.18
N GLN A 40 -9.97 1.93 11.60
CA GLN A 40 -9.58 2.04 10.18
C GLN A 40 -8.07 2.20 10.05
N ILE A 41 -7.57 1.97 8.84
CA ILE A 41 -6.19 2.19 8.44
C ILE A 41 -6.19 2.86 7.06
N LYS A 42 -5.19 3.70 6.79
CA LYS A 42 -5.09 4.38 5.51
C LYS A 42 -4.54 3.41 4.47
N GLU A 43 -5.28 3.11 3.39
CA GLU A 43 -4.80 2.36 2.23
C GLU A 43 -4.27 3.35 1.19
N VAL A 44 -2.98 3.25 0.87
CA VAL A 44 -2.32 3.94 -0.25
C VAL A 44 -2.12 2.92 -1.36
N SER A 45 -2.69 3.19 -2.53
CA SER A 45 -2.69 2.26 -3.66
C SER A 45 -2.18 2.90 -4.95
N GLY A 46 -1.37 2.15 -5.71
CA GLY A 46 -0.92 2.57 -7.04
C GLY A 46 -2.03 2.30 -8.05
N MET A 47 -2.84 3.31 -8.36
CA MET A 47 -4.11 3.10 -9.04
C MET A 47 -3.96 3.06 -10.57
N ARG A 48 -3.13 3.95 -11.14
CA ARG A 48 -2.99 4.11 -12.59
C ARG A 48 -1.55 4.45 -12.96
N LEU A 49 -1.09 3.96 -14.11
CA LEU A 49 0.17 4.40 -14.70
C LEU A 49 -0.12 5.58 -15.63
N THR A 50 0.53 6.70 -15.36
CA THR A 50 0.44 7.94 -16.13
C THR A 50 1.79 8.27 -16.76
N ALA A 51 1.85 9.26 -17.65
CA ALA A 51 3.10 9.72 -18.23
C ALA A 51 4.10 10.26 -17.18
N ALA A 52 3.60 10.70 -16.02
CA ALA A 52 4.42 11.18 -14.90
C ALA A 52 4.79 10.06 -13.90
N GLY A 53 4.34 8.82 -14.13
CA GLY A 53 4.56 7.69 -13.24
C GLY A 53 3.26 7.12 -12.64
N VAL A 54 3.39 6.37 -11.54
CA VAL A 54 2.25 5.72 -10.87
C VAL A 54 1.47 6.76 -10.04
N GLU A 55 0.21 6.97 -10.40
CA GLU A 55 -0.74 7.77 -9.63
C GLU A 55 -1.12 7.04 -8.34
N ARG A 56 -0.97 7.74 -7.22
CA ARG A 56 -1.33 7.24 -5.88
C ARG A 56 -2.76 7.62 -5.53
N SER A 57 -3.52 6.69 -4.96
CA SER A 57 -4.85 6.92 -4.42
C SER A 57 -4.90 6.49 -2.95
N THR A 58 -5.42 7.37 -2.09
CA THR A 58 -5.44 7.18 -0.64
C THR A 58 -6.88 7.14 -0.14
N LYS A 59 -7.20 6.17 0.72
CA LYS A 59 -8.52 6.08 1.38
C LYS A 59 -8.43 5.42 2.74
N CYS A 60 -9.33 5.74 3.65
CA CYS A 60 -9.48 4.97 4.89
C CYS A 60 -10.28 3.69 4.61
N VAL A 61 -9.76 2.56 5.07
CA VAL A 61 -10.43 1.26 5.00
C VAL A 61 -10.46 0.63 6.38
N ASP A 62 -11.44 -0.23 6.63
CA ASP A 62 -11.43 -1.05 7.85
C ASP A 62 -10.11 -1.81 7.94
N ARG A 63 -9.49 -1.80 9.12
CA ARG A 63 -8.23 -2.51 9.36
C ARG A 63 -8.49 -4.01 9.19
N LYS A 64 -8.25 -4.54 8.00
CA LYS A 64 -8.41 -5.96 7.71
C LYS A 64 -7.25 -6.73 8.34
N GLY A 65 -7.48 -7.21 9.57
CA GLY A 65 -6.49 -7.97 10.32
C GLY A 65 -7.06 -8.63 11.59
N LYS A 66 -7.80 -9.74 11.41
CA LYS A 66 -7.55 -11.05 12.08
C LYS A 66 -8.54 -12.09 11.52
N ARG A 67 -8.04 -13.06 10.75
CA ARG A 67 -8.41 -14.48 10.86
C ARG A 67 -7.17 -15.29 10.57
#